data_AF-A0A9P9LCD0-F1
#
_entry.id   AF-A0A9P9LCD0-F1
#
_cell.length_a   1.000
_cell.length_b   1.000
_cell.length_c   1.000
_cell.angle_alpha   90.00
_cell.angle_beta   90.00
_cell.angle_gamma   90.00
#
_symmetry.space_group_name_H-M   'P 1'
#
loop_
_entity.id
_entity.type
_entity.pdbx_description
1 polymer ?
#
loop_
_entity_poly.entity_id
_entity_poly.type
_entity_poly.pdbx_seq_one_letter_code
_entity_poly.pdbx_strand_id
1 'polypeptide(L)'
;MQNDLQMLRNGVQQIRSQVSQLQRGQEPWLQDELLAWISPLNFWTKQNDVFSRRHDRTGEWFLKHEKFEQWLRGVGRTLWCPGQAGAGKTVIASVVINHLEAMAKEKNIAVVYTYCTYKEQTHTTINLVASLLKQLVQRRLPAVSSSILNLYQHHRDKKTRPPLTEYARFLAAELRHFSKVYVVIDALDECSEDGRTRELFLTEAQKLFPSICLLVTSRDLLDTKFENAARLDINASDQDIERYLRSRIKVELARFIKTDDPDSTFSANVLTSITAKANGMQVLHSLLG
;
A
#
# COMPACT_ATOMS: atom_id res chain seq x y z
N MET A 1 -13.24 -35.03 -43.83
CA MET A 1 -11.90 -35.59 -43.55
C MET A 1 -10.76 -34.57 -43.68
N GLN A 2 -10.53 -33.94 -44.85
CA GLN A 2 -9.47 -32.91 -45.00
C GLN A 2 -9.71 -31.66 -44.15
N ASN A 3 -10.95 -31.16 -44.06
CA ASN A 3 -11.30 -30.02 -43.21
C ASN A 3 -11.15 -30.32 -41.71
N ASP A 4 -11.46 -31.55 -41.28
CA ASP A 4 -11.38 -31.96 -39.88
C ASP A 4 -9.93 -32.06 -39.41
N LEU A 5 -9.04 -32.57 -40.27
CA LEU A 5 -7.59 -32.61 -40.04
C LEU A 5 -6.98 -31.20 -39.95
N GLN A 6 -7.48 -30.25 -40.73
CA GLN A 6 -7.00 -28.87 -40.70
C GLN A 6 -7.47 -28.13 -39.44
N MET A 7 -8.71 -28.35 -39.00
CA MET A 7 -9.21 -27.83 -37.73
C MET A 7 -8.43 -28.39 -36.53
N LEU A 8 -8.15 -29.70 -36.51
CA LEU A 8 -7.33 -30.33 -35.48
C LEU A 8 -5.90 -29.77 -35.46
N ARG A 9 -5.27 -29.57 -36.62
CA ARG A 9 -3.92 -29.00 -36.71
C ARG A 9 -3.86 -27.57 -36.15
N ASN A 10 -4.85 -26.75 -36.47
CA ASN A 10 -4.97 -25.39 -35.93
C ASN A 10 -5.18 -25.41 -34.42
N GLY A 11 -6.05 -26.28 -33.91
CA GLY A 11 -6.28 -26.47 -32.47
C GLY A 11 -5.01 -26.89 -31.74
N VAL A 12 -4.25 -27.86 -32.27
CA VAL A 12 -2.98 -28.31 -31.68
C VAL A 12 -1.93 -27.20 -31.69
N GLN A 13 -1.84 -26.38 -32.75
CA GLN A 13 -0.93 -25.24 -32.79
C GLN A 13 -1.29 -24.18 -31.74
N GLN A 14 -2.58 -23.91 -31.56
CA GLN A 14 -3.07 -22.97 -30.56
C GLN A 14 -2.83 -23.47 -29.13
N ILE A 15 -3.01 -24.77 -28.88
CA ILE A 15 -2.68 -25.38 -27.58
C ILE A 15 -1.16 -25.29 -27.32
N ARG A 16 -0.32 -25.60 -28.31
CA ARG A 16 1.14 -25.50 -28.17
C ARG A 16 1.58 -24.08 -27.86
N SER A 17 1.04 -23.07 -28.53
CA SER A 17 1.39 -21.68 -28.27
C SER A 17 0.98 -21.24 -26.85
N GLN A 18 -0.19 -21.66 -26.38
CA GLN A 18 -0.65 -21.42 -25.01
C GLN A 18 0.25 -22.13 -23.98
N VAL A 19 0.61 -23.39 -24.19
CA VAL A 19 1.52 -24.14 -23.30
C VAL A 19 2.90 -23.47 -23.23
N SER A 20 3.46 -23.05 -24.36
CA SER A 20 4.75 -22.34 -24.40
C SER A 20 4.69 -20.93 -23.78
N GLN A 21 3.53 -20.27 -23.77
CA GLN A 21 3.35 -19.01 -23.04
C GLN A 21 3.26 -19.26 -21.52
N LEU A 22 2.55 -20.31 -21.10
CA LEU A 22 2.44 -20.71 -19.69
C LEU A 22 3.82 -21.11 -19.11
N GLN A 23 4.61 -21.89 -19.85
CA GLN A 23 5.95 -22.28 -19.42
C GLN A 23 6.89 -21.06 -19.30
N ARG A 24 6.83 -20.11 -20.24
CA ARG A 24 7.62 -18.88 -20.14
C ARG A 24 7.27 -18.06 -18.89
N GLY A 25 5.99 -17.97 -18.54
CA GLY A 25 5.54 -17.27 -17.33
C GLY A 25 6.04 -17.88 -16.01
N GLN A 26 6.57 -19.10 -16.02
CA GLN A 26 7.08 -19.79 -14.84
C GLN A 26 8.58 -19.55 -14.58
N GLU A 27 9.30 -18.92 -15.50
CA GLU A 27 10.73 -18.61 -15.36
C GLU A 27 10.96 -17.44 -14.39
N PRO A 28 11.72 -17.62 -13.28
CA PRO A 28 11.87 -16.59 -12.24
C PRO A 28 12.43 -15.26 -12.76
N TRP A 29 13.42 -15.31 -13.65
CA TRP A 29 14.03 -14.11 -14.23
C TRP A 29 13.04 -13.33 -15.11
N LEU A 30 12.15 -14.03 -15.84
CA LEU A 30 11.11 -13.38 -16.63
C LEU A 30 10.04 -12.74 -15.74
N GLN A 31 9.74 -13.34 -14.58
CA GLN A 31 8.82 -12.76 -13.61
C GLN A 31 9.37 -11.46 -13.04
N ASP A 32 10.64 -11.44 -12.66
CA ASP A 32 11.30 -10.22 -12.18
C ASP A 32 11.37 -9.14 -13.27
N GLU A 33 11.72 -9.51 -14.51
CA GLU A 33 11.71 -8.62 -15.67
C GLU A 33 10.31 -8.03 -15.91
N LEU A 34 9.27 -8.86 -15.88
CA LEU A 34 7.88 -8.46 -16.06
C LEU A 34 7.44 -7.50 -14.96
N LEU A 35 7.68 -7.83 -13.69
CA LEU A 35 7.28 -6.99 -12.55
C LEU A 35 8.00 -5.64 -12.57
N ALA A 36 9.30 -5.63 -12.90
CA ALA A 36 10.07 -4.40 -13.07
C ALA A 36 9.58 -3.57 -14.25
N TRP A 37 9.15 -4.22 -15.34
CA TRP A 37 8.56 -3.55 -16.49
C TRP A 37 7.19 -2.93 -16.19
N ILE A 38 6.32 -3.61 -15.42
CA ILE A 38 4.99 -3.09 -15.05
C ILE A 38 5.13 -1.79 -14.28
N SER A 39 5.95 -1.75 -13.24
CA SER A 39 6.16 -0.52 -12.46
C SER A 39 7.52 -0.50 -11.79
N PRO A 40 8.22 0.66 -11.80
CA PRO A 40 9.46 0.83 -11.05
C PRO A 40 9.22 0.92 -9.54
N LEU A 41 8.00 1.22 -9.09
CA LEU A 41 7.71 1.44 -7.68
C LEU A 41 7.73 0.12 -6.89
N ASN A 42 8.27 0.17 -5.68
CA ASN A 42 8.27 -0.93 -4.73
C ASN A 42 8.10 -0.41 -3.30
N PHE A 43 6.92 -0.65 -2.73
CA PHE A 43 6.56 -0.20 -1.39
C PHE A 43 6.86 -1.23 -0.29
N TRP A 44 7.34 -2.43 -0.64
CA TRP A 44 7.60 -3.49 0.32
C TRP A 44 8.71 -3.12 1.31
N THR A 45 9.80 -2.53 0.82
CA THR A 45 10.90 -2.05 1.68
C THR A 45 10.39 -1.00 2.66
N LYS A 46 9.56 -0.06 2.20
CA LYS A 46 8.96 0.98 3.05
C LYS A 46 8.02 0.38 4.10
N GLN A 47 7.15 -0.56 3.70
CA GLN A 47 6.26 -1.28 4.63
C GLN A 47 7.07 -1.97 5.73
N ASN A 48 8.10 -2.72 5.39
CA ASN A 48 8.92 -3.44 6.37
C ASN A 48 9.68 -2.49 7.29
N ASP A 49 10.26 -1.42 6.73
CA ASP A 49 10.99 -0.42 7.50
C ASP A 49 10.08 0.29 8.52
N VAL A 50 8.91 0.77 8.08
CA VAL A 50 7.95 1.42 8.98
C VAL A 50 7.42 0.44 10.02
N PHE A 51 7.04 -0.77 9.61
CA PHE A 51 6.46 -1.76 10.53
C PHE A 51 7.47 -2.28 11.55
N SER A 52 8.74 -2.45 11.17
CA SER A 52 9.81 -2.92 12.08
C SER A 52 10.24 -1.85 13.09
N ARG A 53 10.14 -0.57 12.74
CA ARG A 53 10.48 0.55 13.63
C ARG A 53 9.38 0.90 14.62
N ARG A 54 8.16 0.37 14.45
CA ARG A 54 7.07 0.64 15.38
C ARG A 54 7.39 0.02 16.75
N HIS A 55 6.89 0.63 17.81
CA HIS A 55 6.93 0.01 19.12
C HIS A 55 5.85 -1.03 19.28
N ASP A 56 6.15 -2.03 20.11
CA ASP A 56 5.19 -3.07 20.43
C ASP A 56 3.87 -2.44 20.90
N ARG A 57 2.78 -2.98 20.34
CA ARG A 57 1.39 -2.56 20.58
C ARG A 57 1.00 -1.15 20.11
N THR A 58 1.89 -0.38 19.49
CA THR A 58 1.52 0.90 18.86
C THR A 58 0.56 0.67 17.69
N GLY A 59 -0.54 1.42 17.65
CA GLY A 59 -1.56 1.33 16.61
C GLY A 59 -2.57 0.18 16.76
N GLU A 60 -2.48 -0.65 17.81
CA GLU A 60 -3.46 -1.74 18.04
C GLU A 60 -4.87 -1.22 18.31
N TRP A 61 -4.98 -0.01 18.87
CA TRP A 61 -6.28 0.64 19.13
C TRP A 61 -7.08 0.78 17.83
N PHE A 62 -6.39 1.04 16.71
CA PHE A 62 -7.02 1.25 15.41
C PHE A 62 -7.69 -0.03 14.91
N LEU A 63 -7.03 -1.17 15.10
CA LEU A 63 -7.54 -2.48 14.69
C LEU A 63 -8.77 -2.93 15.50
N LYS A 64 -8.95 -2.36 16.70
CA LYS A 64 -10.10 -2.64 17.59
C LYS A 64 -11.22 -1.62 17.44
N HIS A 65 -11.03 -0.58 16.63
CA HIS A 65 -12.01 0.47 16.46
C HIS A 65 -13.19 -0.03 15.62
N GLU A 66 -14.42 0.24 16.04
CA GLU A 66 -15.64 -0.26 15.39
C GLU A 66 -15.69 0.07 13.89
N LYS A 67 -15.40 1.31 13.50
CA LYS A 67 -15.33 1.73 12.09
C LYS A 67 -14.35 0.91 11.25
N PHE A 68 -13.20 0.53 11.81
CA PHE A 68 -12.25 -0.34 11.12
C PHE A 68 -12.82 -1.76 10.98
N GLU A 69 -13.40 -2.33 12.03
CA GLU A 69 -14.01 -3.66 11.95
C GLU A 69 -15.18 -3.71 10.95
N GLN A 70 -16.00 -2.66 10.91
CA GLN A 70 -17.09 -2.52 9.93
C GLN A 70 -16.53 -2.49 8.50
N TRP A 71 -15.55 -1.64 8.21
CA TRP A 71 -14.86 -1.59 6.92
C TRP A 71 -14.20 -2.92 6.56
N LEU A 72 -13.57 -3.59 7.52
CA LEU A 72 -12.93 -4.89 7.34
C LEU A 72 -13.95 -5.95 6.91
N ARG A 73 -15.19 -5.91 7.45
CA ARG A 73 -16.31 -6.77 7.05
C ARG A 73 -16.92 -6.37 5.70
N GLY A 74 -16.55 -5.22 5.14
CA GLY A 74 -17.03 -4.71 3.85
C GLY A 74 -18.18 -3.71 3.97
N VAL A 75 -18.46 -3.21 5.19
CA VAL A 75 -19.43 -2.14 5.42
C VAL A 75 -18.74 -0.81 5.11
N GLY A 76 -19.26 -0.09 4.12
CA GLY A 76 -18.57 1.08 3.56
C GLY A 76 -17.40 0.65 2.69
N ARG A 77 -17.31 1.19 1.47
CA ARG A 77 -16.23 0.85 0.53
C ARG A 77 -14.93 1.60 0.82
N THR A 78 -15.02 2.71 1.55
CA THR A 78 -13.90 3.58 1.87
C THR A 78 -13.86 3.86 3.37
N LEU A 79 -12.70 3.65 3.99
CA LEU A 79 -12.36 4.16 5.31
C LEU A 79 -11.31 5.25 5.14
N TRP A 80 -11.71 6.50 5.36
CA TRP A 80 -10.81 7.64 5.32
C TRP A 80 -10.33 7.99 6.72
N CYS A 81 -9.01 8.14 6.85
CA CYS A 81 -8.33 8.28 8.12
C CYS A 81 -7.51 9.58 8.15
N PRO A 82 -8.17 10.73 8.37
CA PRO A 82 -7.46 12.01 8.48
C PRO A 82 -6.62 12.07 9.75
N GLY A 83 -5.54 12.82 9.70
CA GLY A 83 -4.72 13.10 10.88
C GLY A 83 -3.70 14.19 10.61
N GLN A 84 -3.29 14.91 11.66
CA GLN A 84 -2.29 15.97 11.56
C GLN A 84 -0.91 15.43 11.18
N ALA A 85 -0.01 16.32 10.77
CA ALA A 85 1.40 15.96 10.58
C ALA A 85 1.97 15.38 11.90
N GLY A 86 2.69 14.27 11.81
CA GLY A 86 3.23 13.58 12.99
C GLY A 86 2.24 12.72 13.78
N ALA A 87 0.95 12.67 13.43
CA ALA A 87 -0.05 11.89 14.16
C ALA A 87 0.10 10.35 14.06
N GLY A 88 1.09 9.86 13.31
CA GLY A 88 1.34 8.43 13.16
C GLY A 88 0.59 7.74 12.01
N LYS A 89 0.03 8.49 11.04
CA LYS A 89 -0.72 7.95 9.89
C LYS A 89 -0.01 6.78 9.17
N THR A 90 1.25 6.98 8.80
CA THR A 90 2.07 5.95 8.14
C THR A 90 2.32 4.72 9.02
N VAL A 91 2.43 4.90 10.33
CA VAL A 91 2.54 3.77 11.29
C VAL A 91 1.22 3.01 11.37
N ILE A 92 0.08 3.70 11.42
CA ILE A 92 -1.24 3.06 11.39
C ILE A 92 -1.45 2.32 10.06
N ALA A 93 -1.11 2.93 8.93
CA ALA A 93 -1.20 2.28 7.62
C ALA A 93 -0.36 0.99 7.58
N SER A 94 0.86 1.00 8.10
CA SER A 94 1.71 -0.20 8.13
C SER A 94 1.18 -1.30 9.05
N VAL A 95 0.57 -0.92 10.18
CA VAL A 95 -0.11 -1.84 11.10
C VAL A 95 -1.31 -2.49 10.42
N VAL A 96 -2.14 -1.70 9.72
CA VAL A 96 -3.28 -2.23 8.95
C VAL A 96 -2.80 -3.17 7.85
N ILE A 97 -1.82 -2.77 7.04
CA ILE A 97 -1.28 -3.61 5.96
C ILE A 97 -0.79 -4.94 6.54
N ASN A 98 0.01 -4.92 7.61
CA ASN A 98 0.51 -6.15 8.22
C ASN A 98 -0.61 -7.04 8.77
N HIS A 99 -1.63 -6.45 9.38
CA HIS A 99 -2.81 -7.18 9.86
C HIS A 99 -3.56 -7.86 8.71
N LEU A 100 -3.81 -7.13 7.62
CA LEU A 100 -4.49 -7.64 6.43
C LEU A 100 -3.67 -8.75 5.74
N GLU A 101 -2.36 -8.59 5.61
CA GLU A 101 -1.45 -9.61 5.05
C GLU A 101 -1.47 -10.88 5.90
N ALA A 102 -1.46 -10.76 7.24
CA ALA A 102 -1.59 -11.91 8.13
C ALA A 102 -2.93 -12.65 7.93
N MET A 103 -4.03 -11.92 7.73
CA MET A 103 -5.34 -12.51 7.42
C MET A 103 -5.42 -13.13 6.02
N ALA A 104 -4.61 -12.66 5.07
CA ALA A 104 -4.62 -13.10 3.69
C ALA A 104 -3.87 -14.42 3.44
N LYS A 105 -2.95 -14.84 4.32
CA LYS A 105 -2.08 -16.02 4.14
C LYS A 105 -2.79 -17.33 3.76
N GLU A 106 -4.05 -17.50 4.19
CA GLU A 106 -4.83 -18.73 3.95
C GLU A 106 -6.11 -18.47 3.14
N LYS A 107 -6.27 -17.27 2.58
CA LYS A 107 -7.47 -16.85 1.86
C LYS A 107 -7.10 -16.28 0.51
N ASN A 108 -8.02 -16.34 -0.45
CA ASN A 108 -7.82 -15.72 -1.76
C ASN A 108 -8.03 -14.18 -1.69
N ILE A 109 -7.33 -13.51 -0.79
CA ILE A 109 -7.44 -12.07 -0.52
C ILE A 109 -6.16 -11.40 -0.98
N ALA A 110 -6.29 -10.31 -1.75
CA ALA A 110 -5.15 -9.44 -2.05
C ALA A 110 -5.14 -8.21 -1.14
N VAL A 111 -3.94 -7.82 -0.74
CA VAL A 111 -3.68 -6.56 -0.04
C VAL A 111 -2.69 -5.80 -0.90
N VAL A 112 -3.05 -4.62 -1.39
CA VAL A 112 -2.15 -3.80 -2.19
C VAL A 112 -2.08 -2.41 -1.59
N TYR A 113 -0.92 -1.77 -1.67
CA TYR A 113 -0.70 -0.54 -0.94
C TYR A 113 0.28 0.40 -1.61
N THR A 114 0.15 1.68 -1.28
CA THR A 114 0.95 2.78 -1.80
C THR A 114 1.32 3.70 -0.66
N TYR A 115 2.59 4.12 -0.59
CA TYR A 115 3.03 5.23 0.25
C TYR A 115 3.23 6.46 -0.63
N CYS A 116 2.27 7.39 -0.66
CA CYS A 116 2.46 8.65 -1.37
C CYS A 116 3.59 9.45 -0.71
N THR A 117 4.35 10.17 -1.54
CA THR A 117 5.31 11.16 -1.08
C THR A 117 5.55 12.17 -2.20
N TYR A 118 5.72 13.44 -1.83
CA TYR A 118 6.00 14.53 -2.78
C TYR A 118 7.48 14.55 -3.20
N LYS A 119 8.34 13.79 -2.51
CA LYS A 119 9.78 13.75 -2.76
C LYS A 119 10.15 12.91 -3.98
N GLU A 120 9.26 12.03 -4.42
CA GLU A 120 9.50 11.10 -5.53
C GLU A 120 8.80 11.55 -6.81
N GLN A 121 9.56 12.06 -7.78
CA GLN A 121 9.05 12.45 -9.09
C GLN A 121 8.42 11.29 -9.88
N THR A 122 8.79 10.05 -9.53
CA THR A 122 8.24 8.82 -10.12
C THR A 122 6.80 8.55 -9.70
N HIS A 123 6.26 9.22 -8.68
CA HIS A 123 4.88 9.08 -8.21
C HIS A 123 3.87 9.78 -9.12
N THR A 124 3.89 9.47 -10.41
CA THR A 124 2.86 9.88 -11.37
C THR A 124 1.63 8.98 -11.27
N THR A 125 0.46 9.45 -11.72
CA THR A 125 -0.79 8.65 -11.74
C THR A 125 -0.57 7.28 -12.39
N ILE A 126 0.13 7.24 -13.52
CA ILE A 126 0.42 6.01 -14.27
C ILE A 126 1.23 5.04 -13.41
N ASN A 127 2.32 5.50 -12.80
CA ASN A 127 3.19 4.63 -12.01
C ASN A 127 2.50 4.14 -10.73
N LEU A 128 1.66 4.97 -10.10
CA LEU A 128 0.88 4.59 -8.93
C LEU A 128 -0.15 3.51 -9.27
N VAL A 129 -0.94 3.68 -10.34
CA VAL A 129 -1.89 2.64 -10.81
C VAL A 129 -1.15 1.36 -11.24
N ALA A 130 -0.05 1.51 -11.98
CA ALA A 130 0.77 0.38 -12.40
C ALA A 130 1.40 -0.36 -11.20
N SER A 131 1.73 0.35 -10.11
CA SER A 131 2.25 -0.28 -8.89
C SER A 131 1.21 -1.16 -8.20
N LEU A 132 -0.08 -0.78 -8.25
CA LEU A 132 -1.17 -1.62 -7.75
C LEU A 132 -1.31 -2.88 -8.62
N LEU A 133 -1.25 -2.73 -9.95
CA LEU A 133 -1.27 -3.85 -10.87
C LEU A 133 -0.10 -4.81 -10.63
N LYS A 134 1.12 -4.28 -10.52
CA LYS A 134 2.34 -5.05 -10.20
C LYS A 134 2.14 -5.89 -8.96
N GLN A 135 1.61 -5.31 -7.89
CA GLN A 135 1.36 -6.00 -6.62
C GLN A 135 0.32 -7.12 -6.74
N LEU A 136 -0.72 -6.96 -7.56
CA LEU A 136 -1.67 -8.04 -7.84
C LEU A 136 -1.04 -9.17 -8.65
N VAL A 137 -0.31 -8.83 -9.73
CA VAL A 137 0.38 -9.82 -10.57
C VAL A 137 1.40 -10.61 -9.74
N GLN A 138 2.18 -9.92 -8.90
CA GLN A 138 3.18 -10.54 -8.03
C GLN A 138 2.56 -11.58 -7.08
N ARG A 139 1.37 -11.31 -6.53
CA ARG A 139 0.66 -12.26 -5.63
C ARG A 139 0.14 -13.50 -6.32
N ARG A 140 0.01 -13.46 -7.65
CA ARG A 140 -0.44 -14.60 -8.43
C ARG A 140 0.71 -15.42 -9.00
N LEU A 141 1.96 -14.99 -8.85
CA LEU A 141 3.10 -15.75 -9.33
C LEU A 141 3.14 -17.16 -8.72
N PRO A 142 3.50 -18.18 -9.50
CA PRO A 142 3.98 -18.11 -10.90
C PRO A 142 2.87 -18.04 -11.97
N ALA A 143 1.59 -17.98 -11.58
CA ALA A 143 0.44 -17.99 -12.50
C ALA A 143 0.10 -16.58 -13.04
N VAL A 144 0.92 -16.08 -13.97
CA VAL A 144 0.66 -14.83 -14.71
C VAL A 144 -0.46 -15.05 -15.73
N SER A 145 -1.41 -14.11 -15.83
CA SER A 145 -2.46 -14.16 -16.84
C SER A 145 -1.89 -13.95 -18.26
N SER A 146 -2.43 -14.68 -19.24
CA SER A 146 -2.04 -14.51 -20.65
C SER A 146 -2.26 -13.08 -21.14
N SER A 147 -3.27 -12.39 -20.60
CA SER A 147 -3.57 -10.99 -20.88
C SER A 147 -2.42 -10.06 -20.46
N ILE A 148 -1.79 -10.29 -19.31
CA ILE A 148 -0.64 -9.50 -18.86
C ILE A 148 0.60 -9.80 -19.70
N LEU A 149 0.84 -11.07 -20.05
CA LEU A 149 1.94 -11.44 -20.94
C LEU A 149 1.79 -10.82 -22.34
N ASN A 150 0.57 -10.79 -22.89
CA ASN A 150 0.28 -10.17 -24.17
C ASN A 150 0.46 -8.65 -24.11
N LEU A 151 0.05 -8.00 -23.01
CA LEU A 151 0.31 -6.57 -22.79
C LEU A 151 1.81 -6.27 -22.80
N TYR A 152 2.57 -7.07 -22.04
CA TYR A 152 4.02 -6.96 -21.96
C TYR A 152 4.66 -7.08 -23.35
N GLN A 153 4.34 -8.15 -24.09
CA GLN A 153 4.85 -8.38 -25.45
C GLN A 153 4.51 -7.22 -26.39
N HIS A 154 3.24 -6.78 -26.42
CA HIS A 154 2.77 -5.70 -27.29
C HIS A 154 3.59 -4.41 -27.14
N HIS A 155 3.86 -3.99 -25.91
CA HIS A 155 4.59 -2.77 -25.63
C HIS A 155 6.10 -2.94 -25.70
N ARG A 156 6.62 -4.12 -25.33
CA ARG A 156 8.05 -4.45 -25.46
C ARG A 156 8.50 -4.39 -26.91
N ASP A 157 7.76 -5.05 -27.81
CA ASP A 157 8.11 -5.14 -29.24
C ASP A 157 8.11 -3.75 -29.91
N LYS A 158 7.21 -2.88 -29.48
CA LYS A 158 7.09 -1.49 -29.97
C LYS A 158 7.95 -0.49 -29.21
N LYS A 159 8.67 -0.90 -28.16
CA LYS A 159 9.45 -0.03 -27.26
C LYS A 159 8.62 1.11 -26.66
N THR A 160 7.39 0.81 -26.22
CA THR A 160 6.45 1.77 -25.61
C THR A 160 6.11 1.39 -24.16
N ARG A 161 5.28 2.22 -23.52
CA ARG A 161 4.63 1.92 -22.22
C ARG A 161 3.10 2.00 -22.38
N PRO A 162 2.34 1.18 -21.63
CA PRO A 162 0.89 1.30 -21.60
C PRO A 162 0.45 2.69 -21.12
N PRO A 163 -0.58 3.30 -21.72
CA PRO A 163 -1.20 4.49 -21.17
C PRO A 163 -2.01 4.16 -19.90
N LEU A 164 -2.42 5.18 -19.16
CA LEU A 164 -3.20 5.03 -17.92
C LEU A 164 -4.45 4.16 -18.10
N THR A 165 -5.18 4.36 -19.19
CA THR A 165 -6.42 3.63 -19.50
C THR A 165 -6.20 2.13 -19.63
N GLU A 166 -5.06 1.70 -20.17
CA GLU A 166 -4.71 0.29 -20.24
C GLU A 166 -4.35 -0.26 -18.87
N TYR A 167 -3.49 0.43 -18.11
CA TYR A 167 -3.17 0.00 -16.74
C TYR A 167 -4.43 -0.13 -15.87
N ALA A 168 -5.34 0.83 -15.92
CA ALA A 168 -6.61 0.78 -15.19
C ALA A 168 -7.47 -0.42 -15.61
N ARG A 169 -7.55 -0.71 -16.93
CA ARG A 169 -8.27 -1.87 -17.45
C ARG A 169 -7.69 -3.20 -16.96
N PHE A 170 -6.37 -3.37 -17.02
CA PHE A 170 -5.73 -4.59 -16.55
C PHE A 170 -5.77 -4.73 -15.03
N LEU A 171 -5.66 -3.62 -14.30
CA LEU A 171 -5.87 -3.60 -12.85
C LEU A 171 -7.26 -4.15 -12.52
N ALA A 172 -8.31 -3.62 -13.13
CA ALA A 172 -9.69 -4.10 -12.93
C ALA A 172 -9.89 -5.57 -13.32
N ALA A 173 -9.19 -6.05 -14.36
CA ALA A 173 -9.24 -7.45 -14.75
C ALA A 173 -8.57 -8.37 -13.72
N GLU A 174 -7.38 -7.99 -13.21
CA GLU A 174 -6.64 -8.81 -12.24
C GLU A 174 -7.34 -8.90 -10.88
N LEU A 175 -8.11 -7.88 -10.48
CA LEU A 175 -8.92 -7.92 -9.25
C LEU A 175 -9.88 -9.12 -9.20
N ARG A 176 -10.38 -9.58 -10.35
CA ARG A 176 -11.36 -10.67 -10.46
C ARG A 176 -10.81 -12.04 -10.02
N HIS A 177 -9.49 -12.15 -9.89
CA HIS A 177 -8.86 -13.38 -9.44
C HIS A 177 -8.85 -13.54 -7.92
N PHE A 178 -9.24 -12.50 -7.18
CA PHE A 178 -9.27 -12.49 -5.72
C PHE A 178 -10.71 -12.42 -5.22
N SER A 179 -11.01 -13.13 -4.13
CA SER A 179 -12.33 -13.04 -3.49
C SER A 179 -12.56 -11.70 -2.80
N LYS A 180 -11.48 -11.03 -2.40
CA LYS A 180 -11.50 -9.69 -1.80
C LYS A 180 -10.18 -8.99 -2.03
N VAL A 181 -10.23 -7.69 -2.28
CA VAL A 181 -9.03 -6.87 -2.43
C VAL A 181 -9.12 -5.66 -1.49
N TYR A 182 -8.10 -5.51 -0.65
CA TYR A 182 -7.89 -4.32 0.15
C TYR A 182 -6.85 -3.44 -0.51
N VAL A 183 -7.16 -2.15 -0.65
CA VAL A 183 -6.24 -1.14 -1.16
C VAL A 183 -5.96 -0.16 -0.04
N VAL A 184 -4.70 0.05 0.32
CA VAL A 184 -4.29 1.03 1.34
C VAL A 184 -3.45 2.13 0.68
N ILE A 185 -3.92 3.36 0.71
CA ILE A 185 -3.17 4.53 0.21
C ILE A 185 -2.78 5.39 1.41
N ASP A 186 -1.50 5.37 1.76
CA ASP A 186 -0.95 6.19 2.83
C ASP A 186 -0.55 7.57 2.30
N ALA A 187 -0.86 8.60 3.09
CA ALA A 187 -0.49 10.00 2.90
C ALA A 187 -0.90 10.58 1.54
N LEU A 188 -2.15 10.38 1.11
CA LEU A 188 -2.64 10.81 -0.21
C LEU A 188 -2.41 12.32 -0.47
N ASP A 189 -2.41 13.16 0.57
CA ASP A 189 -2.09 14.59 0.45
C ASP A 189 -0.65 14.87 0.00
N GLU A 190 0.28 13.92 0.16
CA GLU A 190 1.65 14.03 -0.33
C GLU A 190 1.80 13.66 -1.80
N CYS A 191 0.77 13.10 -2.45
CA CYS A 191 0.80 12.95 -3.89
C CYS A 191 0.69 14.34 -4.57
N SER A 192 1.48 14.56 -5.62
CA SER A 192 1.60 15.87 -6.28
C SER A 192 0.25 16.40 -6.79
N GLU A 193 0.02 17.70 -6.60
CA GLU A 193 -1.08 18.42 -7.25
C GLU A 193 -0.76 18.79 -8.70
N ASP A 194 0.53 18.87 -9.04
CA ASP A 194 0.98 19.10 -10.40
C ASP A 194 0.52 17.95 -11.29
N GLY A 195 -0.14 18.31 -12.40
CA GLY A 195 -0.74 17.33 -13.31
C GLY A 195 -1.93 16.55 -12.73
N ARG A 196 -2.54 17.03 -11.63
CA ARG A 196 -3.73 16.43 -10.97
C ARG A 196 -3.51 15.00 -10.50
N THR A 197 -2.26 14.62 -10.18
CA THR A 197 -1.91 13.23 -9.88
C THR A 197 -2.72 12.67 -8.71
N ARG A 198 -2.83 13.44 -7.62
CA ARG A 198 -3.63 13.06 -6.45
C ARG A 198 -5.09 12.74 -6.81
N GLU A 199 -5.74 13.64 -7.55
CA GLU A 199 -7.14 13.51 -7.92
C GLU A 199 -7.38 12.35 -8.88
N LEU A 200 -6.55 12.23 -9.92
CA LEU A 200 -6.66 11.17 -10.90
C LEU A 200 -6.40 9.80 -10.27
N PHE A 201 -5.40 9.68 -9.39
CA PHE A 201 -5.10 8.42 -8.73
C PHE A 201 -6.23 7.97 -7.81
N LEU A 202 -6.79 8.89 -7.00
CA LEU A 202 -7.96 8.59 -6.18
C LEU A 202 -9.16 8.18 -7.05
N THR A 203 -9.39 8.89 -8.16
CA THR A 203 -10.49 8.59 -9.09
C THR A 203 -10.33 7.20 -9.71
N GLU A 204 -9.13 6.84 -10.17
CA GLU A 204 -8.87 5.49 -10.71
C GLU A 204 -9.05 4.40 -9.65
N ALA A 205 -8.66 4.64 -8.39
CA ALA A 205 -8.91 3.70 -7.31
C ALA A 205 -10.42 3.54 -7.03
N GLN A 206 -11.19 4.63 -7.00
CA GLN A 206 -12.63 4.61 -6.74
C GLN A 206 -13.43 3.93 -7.87
N LYS A 207 -12.96 4.02 -9.13
CA LYS A 207 -13.55 3.27 -10.26
C LYS A 207 -13.51 1.75 -10.08
N LEU A 208 -12.69 1.23 -9.17
CA LEU A 208 -12.58 -0.20 -8.88
C LEU A 208 -13.69 -0.70 -7.96
N PHE A 209 -14.54 0.17 -7.41
CA PHE A 209 -15.69 -0.25 -6.62
C PHE A 209 -16.72 -1.00 -7.50
N PRO A 210 -17.40 -2.03 -6.95
CA PRO A 210 -17.35 -2.52 -5.58
C PRO A 210 -16.26 -3.58 -5.31
N SER A 211 -15.34 -3.83 -6.24
CA SER A 211 -14.36 -4.93 -6.19
C SER A 211 -13.28 -4.76 -5.11
N ILE A 212 -13.11 -3.55 -4.57
CA ILE A 212 -12.12 -3.25 -3.54
C ILE A 212 -12.74 -2.70 -2.25
N CYS A 213 -12.01 -2.83 -1.14
CA CYS A 213 -12.17 -2.03 0.07
C CYS A 213 -10.97 -1.08 0.16
N LEU A 214 -11.23 0.23 0.14
CA LEU A 214 -10.21 1.27 0.12
C LEU A 214 -10.01 1.86 1.52
N LEU A 215 -8.76 1.92 1.99
CA LEU A 215 -8.37 2.73 3.14
C LEU A 215 -7.46 3.84 2.64
N VAL A 216 -7.74 5.07 3.04
CA VAL A 216 -6.90 6.23 2.71
C VAL A 216 -6.50 6.95 3.99
N THR A 217 -5.22 7.25 4.16
CA THR A 217 -4.75 8.22 5.16
C THR A 217 -4.40 9.53 4.46
N SER A 218 -4.69 10.66 5.11
CA SER A 218 -4.26 11.98 4.64
C SER A 218 -4.28 13.01 5.76
N ARG A 219 -3.85 14.25 5.49
CA ARG A 219 -4.31 15.42 6.27
C ARG A 219 -5.80 15.68 6.03
N ASP A 220 -6.40 16.48 6.90
CA ASP A 220 -7.81 16.88 6.87
C ASP A 220 -8.16 17.86 5.73
N LEU A 221 -7.30 17.99 4.72
CA LEU A 221 -7.46 18.93 3.60
C LEU A 221 -8.32 18.37 2.46
N LEU A 222 -8.74 17.09 2.56
CA LEU A 222 -9.39 16.34 1.49
C LEU A 222 -10.84 15.95 1.80
N ASP A 223 -11.46 16.54 2.83
CA ASP A 223 -12.80 16.21 3.33
C ASP A 223 -13.85 16.03 2.21
N THR A 224 -13.91 16.98 1.27
CA THR A 224 -14.89 16.98 0.16
C THR A 224 -14.75 15.79 -0.79
N LYS A 225 -13.58 15.13 -0.85
CA LYS A 225 -13.35 13.93 -1.67
C LYS A 225 -13.83 12.65 -0.96
N PHE A 226 -14.21 12.74 0.31
CA PHE A 226 -14.54 11.62 1.18
C PHE A 226 -15.88 11.78 1.92
N GLU A 227 -16.78 12.66 1.46
CA GLU A 227 -18.08 12.95 2.11
C GLU A 227 -18.93 11.70 2.41
N ASN A 228 -18.85 10.67 1.56
CA ASN A 228 -19.58 9.41 1.72
C ASN A 228 -18.74 8.26 2.33
N ALA A 229 -17.52 8.55 2.76
CA ALA A 229 -16.62 7.56 3.37
C ALA A 229 -16.81 7.49 4.89
N ALA A 230 -16.57 6.33 5.49
CA ALA A 230 -16.43 6.26 6.93
C ALA A 230 -15.16 7.03 7.34
N ARG A 231 -15.27 7.96 8.29
CA ARG A 231 -14.14 8.76 8.81
C ARG A 231 -13.63 8.19 10.13
N LEU A 232 -12.35 7.89 10.24
CA LEU A 232 -11.68 7.49 11.49
C LEU A 232 -10.41 8.30 11.71
N ASP A 233 -10.49 9.35 12.52
CA ASP A 233 -9.37 10.24 12.81
C ASP A 233 -8.21 9.50 13.48
N ILE A 234 -7.01 9.70 12.93
CA ILE A 234 -5.76 9.22 13.50
C ILE A 234 -5.18 10.35 14.34
N ASN A 235 -5.28 10.18 15.65
CA ASN A 235 -4.69 11.06 16.64
C ASN A 235 -3.59 10.29 17.38
N ALA A 236 -2.46 10.95 17.63
CA ALA A 236 -1.44 10.38 18.48
C ALA A 236 -2.00 10.31 19.92
N SER A 237 -2.18 9.11 20.45
CA SER A 237 -2.59 8.95 21.85
C SER A 237 -1.42 9.30 22.77
N ASP A 238 -1.69 9.86 23.95
CA ASP A 238 -0.65 10.13 24.96
C ASP A 238 0.19 8.87 25.25
N GLN A 239 -0.43 7.69 25.22
CA GLN A 239 0.25 6.40 25.41
C GLN A 239 1.18 6.04 24.24
N ASP A 240 0.78 6.29 22.99
CA ASP A 240 1.64 6.04 21.82
C ASP A 240 2.81 7.03 21.77
N ILE A 241 2.56 8.30 22.13
CA ILE A 241 3.60 9.34 22.29
C ILE A 241 4.58 8.92 23.38
N GLU A 242 4.08 8.53 24.56
CA GLU A 242 4.92 8.11 25.68
C GLU A 242 5.77 6.88 25.32
N ARG A 243 5.20 5.88 24.64
CA ARG A 243 5.95 4.69 24.19
C ARG A 243 7.05 5.04 23.19
N TYR A 244 6.73 5.89 22.21
CA TYR A 244 7.70 6.38 21.23
C TYR A 244 8.81 7.22 21.89
N LEU A 245 8.47 8.07 22.85
CA LEU A 245 9.45 8.84 23.58
C LEU A 245 10.31 7.94 24.45
N ARG A 246 9.75 6.96 25.17
CA ARG A 246 10.49 6.03 26.04
C ARG A 246 11.56 5.29 25.26
N SER A 247 11.21 4.79 24.08
CA SER A 247 12.15 4.07 23.23
C SER A 247 13.22 4.98 22.63
N ARG A 248 12.85 6.19 22.17
CA ARG A 248 13.81 7.14 21.59
C ARG A 248 14.76 7.68 22.64
N ILE A 249 14.25 7.97 23.83
CA ILE A 249 15.00 8.34 25.02
C ILE A 249 15.95 7.21 25.41
N LYS A 250 15.51 5.94 25.44
CA LYS A 250 16.42 4.81 25.71
C LYS A 250 17.57 4.71 24.71
N VAL A 251 17.30 4.93 23.42
CA VAL A 251 18.32 4.86 22.35
C VAL A 251 19.26 6.08 22.36
N GLU A 252 18.72 7.28 22.53
CA GLU A 252 19.50 8.52 22.49
C GLU A 252 20.18 8.82 23.83
N LEU A 253 19.52 8.61 24.99
CA LEU A 253 20.16 8.75 26.30
C LEU A 253 21.23 7.70 26.55
N ALA A 254 21.14 6.49 25.98
CA ALA A 254 22.25 5.52 26.04
C ALA A 254 23.56 6.09 25.44
N ARG A 255 23.49 7.13 24.60
CA ARG A 255 24.67 7.83 24.07
C ARG A 255 25.22 8.91 25.01
N PHE A 256 24.40 9.44 25.93
CA PHE A 256 24.74 10.60 26.75
C PHE A 256 24.83 10.30 28.25
N ILE A 257 24.23 9.20 28.72
CA ILE A 257 24.13 8.85 30.13
C ILE A 257 24.70 7.45 30.35
N LYS A 258 25.84 7.36 31.05
CA LYS A 258 26.46 6.11 31.55
C LYS A 258 25.72 5.53 32.78
N THR A 259 24.42 5.71 32.90
CA THR A 259 23.66 5.10 34.01
C THR A 259 22.69 4.09 33.43
N ASP A 260 22.91 2.83 33.81
CA ASP A 260 22.18 1.65 33.35
C ASP A 260 20.71 1.59 33.84
N ASP A 261 20.14 2.70 34.35
CA ASP A 261 18.80 2.73 34.92
C ASP A 261 17.79 3.53 34.08
N PRO A 262 17.06 2.86 33.17
CA PRO A 262 15.99 3.44 32.38
C PRO A 262 14.75 3.85 33.18
N ASP A 263 14.64 3.46 34.47
CA ASP A 263 13.53 3.82 35.38
C ASP A 263 13.89 4.98 36.32
N SER A 264 15.02 5.65 36.09
CA SER A 264 15.39 6.85 36.83
C SER A 264 14.29 7.92 36.78
N THR A 265 14.04 8.57 37.92
CA THR A 265 13.07 9.67 38.10
C THR A 265 13.25 10.78 37.06
N PHE A 266 14.48 10.96 36.57
CA PHE A 266 14.82 11.88 35.49
C PHE A 266 14.15 11.51 34.15
N SER A 267 14.24 10.24 33.73
CA SER A 267 13.62 9.77 32.49
C SER A 267 12.10 9.92 32.54
N ALA A 268 11.49 9.59 33.68
CA ALA A 268 10.05 9.78 33.90
C ALA A 268 9.63 11.27 33.84
N ASN A 269 10.42 12.17 34.42
CA ASN A 269 10.15 13.61 34.40
C ASN A 269 10.30 14.21 32.98
N VAL A 270 11.30 13.77 32.22
CA VAL A 270 11.48 14.17 30.81
C VAL A 270 10.30 13.69 29.96
N LEU A 271 9.89 12.43 30.12
CA LEU A 271 8.74 11.86 29.41
C LEU A 271 7.44 12.61 29.69
N THR A 272 7.16 12.86 30.96
CA THR A 272 5.95 13.58 31.39
C THR A 272 5.96 15.00 30.81
N SER A 273 7.10 15.67 30.85
CA SER A 273 7.24 17.05 30.35
C SER A 273 7.09 17.14 28.83
N ILE A 274 7.66 16.21 28.06
CA ILE A 274 7.55 16.20 26.59
C ILE A 274 6.12 15.81 26.18
N THR A 275 5.52 14.82 26.83
CA THR A 275 4.13 14.39 26.53
C THR A 275 3.14 15.52 26.82
N ALA A 276 3.27 16.20 27.96
CA ALA A 276 2.45 17.35 28.31
C ALA A 276 2.62 18.53 27.32
N LYS A 277 3.84 18.76 26.81
CA LYS A 277 4.10 19.79 25.78
C LYS A 277 3.64 19.38 24.37
N ALA A 278 3.68 18.09 24.04
CA ALA A 278 3.20 17.56 22.76
C ALA A 278 1.68 17.71 22.61
N ASN A 279 0.94 17.72 23.72
CA ASN A 279 -0.50 18.01 23.76
C ASN A 279 -0.87 19.47 23.39
N GLY A 280 0.11 20.35 23.12
CA GLY A 280 -0.12 21.74 22.71
C GLY A 280 0.75 22.25 21.55
N MET A 281 1.67 21.44 21.01
CA MET A 281 2.59 21.89 19.96
C MET A 281 2.96 20.75 19.01
N GLN A 282 3.06 21.09 17.72
CA GLN A 282 3.61 20.25 16.66
C GLN A 282 5.06 19.85 16.99
N VAL A 283 5.29 18.73 17.67
CA VAL A 283 6.64 18.23 17.97
C VAL A 283 6.97 17.03 17.08
N LEU A 284 7.10 17.24 15.76
CA LEU A 284 7.74 16.26 14.87
C LEU A 284 8.35 16.91 13.61
N HIS A 285 8.82 18.16 13.69
CA HIS A 285 9.61 18.77 12.61
C HIS A 285 11.10 18.96 12.98
N SER A 286 11.46 18.99 14.27
CA SER A 286 12.84 19.31 14.72
C SER A 286 13.68 18.13 15.19
N LEU A 287 13.23 16.87 14.99
CA LEU A 287 13.99 15.67 15.39
C LEU A 287 14.38 14.75 14.22
N LEU A 288 14.18 15.20 12.97
CA LEU A 288 14.58 14.50 11.74
C LEU A 288 15.19 15.45 10.69
N GLY A 289 15.84 16.53 11.15
CA GLY A 289 16.78 17.31 10.35
C GLY A 289 18.18 16.75 10.50
#